data_AF-A0AAJ5I221-F1
#
_entry.id   AF-A0AAJ5I221-F1
#
_cell.length_a   1.000
_cell.length_b   1.000
_cell.length_c   1.000
_cell.angle_alpha   90.00
_cell.angle_beta   90.00
_cell.angle_gamma   90.00
#
_symmetry.space_group_name_H-M   'P 1'
#
loop_
_entity.id
_entity.type
_entity.pdbx_description
1 polymer ?
#
loop_
_entity_poly.entity_id
_entity_poly.type
_entity_poly.pdbx_seq_one_letter_code
_entity_poly.pdbx_strand_id
1 'polypeptide(L)'
;MEKGNTPAQNGAIIFWHESNVSHGLTLPAEGSGERANKTVDATNSGIAMSDIPSASTITLKYRKAPDDWVVHSSITFLTTHRPASLDRTQYSYLQGTYSVGDFVSEGLGLKVIAKTGSALLQADMKANHQIDCEVQLSKFPPSA
;
A
#
# COMPACT_ATOMS: atom_id res chain seq x y z
N MET A 1 18.12 33.21 -0.49
CA MET A 1 17.27 32.27 -1.25
C MET A 1 17.35 30.93 -0.54
N GLU A 2 16.40 30.64 0.35
CA GLU A 2 16.25 29.30 0.92
C GLU A 2 15.81 28.36 -0.21
N LYS A 3 16.66 27.39 -0.55
CA LYS A 3 16.23 26.24 -1.37
C LYS A 3 15.15 25.54 -0.55
N GLY A 4 13.93 25.52 -1.08
CA GLY A 4 12.79 24.87 -0.44
C GLY A 4 13.11 23.42 -0.08
N ASN A 5 13.28 23.17 1.21
CA ASN A 5 13.48 21.85 1.80
C ASN A 5 12.15 21.09 1.97
N THR A 6 11.08 21.53 1.32
CA THR A 6 9.82 20.81 1.35
C THR A 6 9.98 19.59 0.46
N PRO A 7 9.89 18.36 0.99
CA PRO A 7 9.88 17.17 0.15
C PRO A 7 8.73 17.32 -0.83
N ALA A 8 9.00 17.19 -2.12
CA ALA A 8 7.95 17.14 -3.13
C ALA A 8 7.16 15.84 -2.89
N GLN A 9 5.95 15.97 -2.32
CA GLN A 9 5.06 14.85 -2.02
C GLN A 9 4.20 14.57 -3.25
N ASN A 10 4.16 13.33 -3.71
CA ASN A 10 3.34 12.91 -4.85
C ASN A 10 2.37 11.78 -4.49
N GLY A 11 1.92 11.69 -3.25
CA GLY A 11 0.91 10.72 -2.85
C GLY A 11 1.05 10.27 -1.40
N ALA A 12 0.02 9.57 -0.92
CA ALA A 12 0.00 9.04 0.43
C ALA A 12 -0.73 7.70 0.51
N ILE A 13 -0.23 6.82 1.35
CA ILE A 13 -0.91 5.59 1.78
C ILE A 13 -1.23 5.74 3.26
N ILE A 14 -2.50 5.55 3.64
CA ILE A 14 -2.98 5.74 5.01
C ILE A 14 -3.53 4.40 5.52
N PHE A 15 -3.05 4.00 6.69
CA PHE A 15 -3.49 2.81 7.41
C PHE A 15 -4.39 3.23 8.56
N TRP A 16 -5.60 2.68 8.61
CA TRP A 16 -6.65 3.04 9.54
C TRP A 16 -6.98 1.88 10.48
N HIS A 17 -6.99 2.19 11.76
CA HIS A 17 -7.63 1.38 12.78
C HIS A 17 -9.16 1.54 12.74
N GLU A 18 -9.90 0.55 13.24
CA GLU A 18 -11.36 0.64 13.38
C GLU A 18 -11.80 1.79 14.31
N SER A 19 -10.97 2.16 15.29
CA SER A 19 -11.19 3.31 16.17
C SER A 19 -10.86 4.67 15.54
N ASN A 20 -10.61 4.73 14.22
CA ASN A 20 -10.23 5.93 13.46
C ASN A 20 -8.87 6.58 13.84
N VAL A 21 -8.02 5.86 14.57
CA VAL A 21 -6.59 6.18 14.64
C VAL A 21 -5.96 5.81 13.29
N SER A 22 -5.01 6.60 12.80
CA SER A 22 -4.37 6.34 11.51
C SER A 22 -2.88 6.60 11.50
N HIS A 23 -2.21 5.94 10.56
CA HIS A 23 -0.79 6.13 10.28
C HIS A 23 -0.58 6.34 8.78
N GLY A 24 0.06 7.46 8.41
CA GLY A 24 0.35 7.79 7.01
C GLY A 24 1.77 7.39 6.57
N LEU A 25 1.91 6.98 5.32
CA LEU A 25 3.15 6.89 4.55
C LEU A 25 3.06 7.92 3.41
N THR A 26 3.83 8.99 3.49
CA THR A 26 3.97 9.96 2.40
C THR A 26 4.95 9.42 1.36
N LEU A 27 4.61 9.55 0.08
CA LEU A 27 5.48 9.11 -1.01
C LEU A 27 6.31 10.29 -1.56
N PRO A 28 7.60 10.05 -1.86
CA PRO A 28 8.42 11.05 -2.53
C PRO A 28 7.92 11.31 -3.96
N ALA A 29 8.48 12.34 -4.60
CA ALA A 29 8.11 12.73 -5.95
C ALA A 29 8.39 11.66 -6.99
N GLU A 30 7.64 11.75 -8.09
CA GLU A 30 7.73 10.88 -9.28
C GLU A 30 9.14 10.85 -9.87
N GLY A 31 9.52 9.70 -10.42
CA GLY A 31 10.79 9.53 -11.13
C GLY A 31 12.03 9.45 -10.23
N SER A 32 11.88 9.47 -8.90
CA SER A 32 13.01 9.29 -7.99
C SER A 32 13.55 7.85 -8.02
N GLY A 33 12.70 6.86 -8.38
CA GLY A 33 13.04 5.45 -8.24
C GLY A 33 13.22 4.99 -6.79
N GLU A 34 12.90 5.85 -5.83
CA GLU A 34 13.09 5.59 -4.41
C GLU A 34 12.10 4.56 -3.89
N ARG A 35 12.49 3.95 -2.76
CA ARG A 35 11.65 3.04 -2.00
C ARG A 35 11.11 3.76 -0.77
N ALA A 36 9.83 3.55 -0.49
CA ALA A 36 9.18 4.03 0.72
C ALA A 36 8.54 2.86 1.45
N ASN A 37 8.83 2.72 2.74
CA ASN A 37 8.39 1.57 3.53
C ASN A 37 7.68 2.05 4.79
N LYS A 38 6.67 1.29 5.24
CA LYS A 38 6.03 1.50 6.54
C LYS A 38 5.53 0.18 7.09
N THR A 39 5.78 -0.06 8.37
CA THR A 39 5.19 -1.17 9.11
C THR A 39 4.19 -0.62 10.13
N VAL A 40 3.02 -1.23 10.21
CA VAL A 40 1.97 -0.94 11.19
C VAL A 40 1.52 -2.26 11.83
N ASP A 41 0.93 -2.20 13.02
CA ASP A 41 0.23 -3.37 13.54
C ASP A 41 -0.94 -3.75 12.63
N ALA A 42 -1.33 -5.04 12.63
CA ALA A 42 -2.33 -5.52 11.70
C ALA A 42 -3.76 -5.04 12.00
N THR A 43 -4.02 -4.43 13.17
CA THR A 43 -5.35 -3.85 13.45
C THR A 43 -5.56 -2.54 12.69
N ASN A 44 -4.49 -1.93 12.16
CA ASN A 44 -4.54 -0.83 11.19
C ASN A 44 -4.70 -1.32 9.73
N SER A 45 -5.64 -2.21 9.48
CA SER A 45 -5.80 -2.92 8.19
C SER A 45 -6.66 -2.20 7.16
N GLY A 46 -7.32 -1.09 7.53
CA GLY A 46 -8.05 -0.25 6.57
C GLY A 46 -7.07 0.59 5.76
N ILE A 47 -6.90 0.30 4.48
CA ILE A 47 -5.93 0.97 3.62
C ILE A 47 -6.66 1.97 2.72
N ALA A 48 -6.19 3.21 2.70
CA ALA A 48 -6.59 4.22 1.73
C ALA A 48 -5.35 4.74 0.99
N MET A 49 -5.51 5.08 -0.28
CA MET A 49 -4.42 5.58 -1.12
C MET A 49 -4.89 6.81 -1.89
N SER A 50 -4.06 7.85 -1.95
CA SER A 50 -4.34 9.08 -2.71
C SER A 50 -3.17 9.45 -3.60
N ASP A 51 -3.49 9.83 -4.83
CA ASP A 51 -2.59 10.41 -5.83
C ASP A 51 -1.32 9.60 -6.07
N ILE A 52 -1.37 8.27 -5.95
CA ILE A 52 -0.17 7.45 -6.06
C ILE A 52 0.45 7.61 -7.45
N PRO A 53 1.79 7.78 -7.53
CA PRO A 53 2.49 7.89 -8.80
C PRO A 53 2.22 6.70 -9.71
N SER A 54 2.03 6.95 -11.01
CA SER A 54 1.86 5.88 -12.01
C SER A 54 3.09 4.97 -12.10
N ALA A 55 2.89 3.73 -12.54
CA ALA A 55 3.94 2.71 -12.69
C ALA A 55 4.71 2.40 -11.39
N SER A 56 4.08 2.67 -10.24
CA SER A 56 4.60 2.28 -8.92
C SER A 56 4.10 0.90 -8.56
N THR A 57 4.92 0.13 -7.86
CA THR A 57 4.48 -1.11 -7.23
C THR A 57 4.30 -0.90 -5.73
N ILE A 58 3.19 -1.40 -5.20
CA ILE A 58 2.83 -1.32 -3.79
C ILE A 58 2.61 -2.73 -3.31
N THR A 59 3.42 -3.20 -2.37
CA THR A 59 3.28 -4.53 -1.77
C THR A 59 2.85 -4.41 -0.34
N LEU A 60 1.73 -5.05 0.00
CA LEU A 60 1.24 -5.17 1.37
C LEU A 60 1.48 -6.61 1.83
N LYS A 61 2.26 -6.78 2.90
CA LYS A 61 2.64 -8.09 3.47
C LYS A 61 2.07 -8.20 4.87
N TYR A 62 1.52 -9.35 5.19
CA TYR A 62 1.04 -9.66 6.53
C TYR A 62 1.96 -10.67 7.22
N ARG A 63 2.32 -10.38 8.48
CA ARG A 63 3.14 -11.24 9.36
C ARG A 63 2.46 -11.42 10.72
N LYS A 64 2.63 -12.59 11.35
CA LYS A 64 1.96 -12.92 12.63
C LYS A 64 2.70 -12.43 13.88
N ALA A 65 3.94 -11.96 13.75
CA ALA A 65 4.67 -11.36 14.86
C ALA A 65 5.65 -10.30 14.34
N PRO A 66 6.06 -9.33 15.17
CA PRO A 66 6.97 -8.26 14.75
C PRO A 66 8.36 -8.80 14.40
N ASP A 67 8.83 -9.80 15.15
CA ASP A 67 10.15 -10.42 14.98
C ASP A 67 10.13 -11.66 14.07
N ASP A 68 8.96 -12.05 13.58
CA ASP A 68 8.80 -13.13 12.61
C ASP A 68 8.80 -12.57 11.20
N TRP A 69 9.85 -12.86 10.44
CA TRP A 69 10.00 -12.42 9.05
C TRP A 69 9.24 -13.29 8.04
N VAL A 70 8.53 -14.33 8.50
CA VAL A 70 7.69 -15.15 7.64
C VAL A 70 6.46 -14.37 7.19
N VAL A 71 6.39 -14.11 5.88
CA VAL A 71 5.24 -13.50 5.23
C VAL A 71 4.15 -14.56 5.05
N HIS A 72 3.03 -14.37 5.75
CA HIS A 72 1.89 -15.30 5.69
C HIS A 72 0.99 -15.05 4.48
N SER A 73 0.81 -13.79 4.12
CA SER A 73 0.09 -13.40 2.90
C SER A 73 0.62 -12.08 2.37
N SER A 74 0.48 -11.89 1.07
CA SER A 74 0.81 -10.63 0.42
C SER A 74 -0.06 -10.36 -0.81
N ILE A 75 -0.24 -9.08 -1.10
CA ILE A 75 -0.80 -8.57 -2.36
C ILE A 75 0.07 -7.45 -2.87
N THR A 76 0.35 -7.47 -4.18
CA THR A 76 1.10 -6.43 -4.87
C THR A 76 0.23 -5.79 -5.93
N PHE A 77 0.13 -4.46 -5.88
CA PHE A 77 -0.53 -3.63 -6.87
C PHE A 77 0.50 -2.95 -7.78
N LEU A 78 0.12 -2.76 -9.04
CA LEU A 78 0.75 -1.85 -10.00
C LEU A 78 -0.21 -0.70 -10.27
N THR A 79 0.25 0.54 -10.12
CA THR A 79 -0.50 1.71 -10.54
C THR A 79 -0.39 1.89 -12.06
N THR A 80 -1.53 2.10 -12.73
CA THR A 80 -1.62 2.09 -14.20
C THR A 80 -1.86 3.46 -14.83
N HIS A 81 -2.25 4.46 -14.03
CA HIS A 81 -2.43 5.84 -14.48
C HIS A 81 -2.24 6.82 -13.31
N ARG A 82 -2.35 8.12 -13.60
CA ARG A 82 -2.27 9.19 -12.61
C ARG A 82 -3.56 10.03 -12.67
N PRO A 83 -4.21 10.31 -11.51
CA PRO A 83 -3.89 9.78 -10.18
C PRO A 83 -4.36 8.32 -10.03
N ALA A 84 -3.62 7.51 -9.27
CA ALA A 84 -4.10 6.22 -8.77
C ALA A 84 -4.53 6.33 -7.30
N SER A 85 -5.63 5.71 -6.92
CA SER A 85 -6.20 5.83 -5.57
C SER A 85 -6.87 4.54 -5.11
N LEU A 86 -7.20 4.48 -3.82
CA LEU A 86 -7.96 3.41 -3.19
C LEU A 86 -8.83 4.01 -2.09
N ASP A 87 -10.13 3.81 -2.19
CA ASP A 87 -11.05 4.11 -1.09
C ASP A 87 -10.72 3.22 0.11
N ARG A 88 -11.03 3.68 1.33
CA ARG A 88 -10.67 2.95 2.57
C ARG A 88 -11.21 1.51 2.52
N THR A 89 -10.29 0.56 2.30
CA THR A 89 -10.62 -0.85 2.06
C THR A 89 -9.77 -1.75 2.94
N GLN A 90 -10.38 -2.79 3.51
CA GLN A 90 -9.67 -3.71 4.40
C GLN A 90 -8.68 -4.59 3.64
N TYR A 91 -7.49 -4.82 4.22
CA TYR A 91 -6.50 -5.76 3.67
C TYR A 91 -7.11 -7.14 3.42
N SER A 92 -7.87 -7.66 4.39
CA SER A 92 -8.52 -8.96 4.31
C SER A 92 -9.45 -9.07 3.08
N TYR A 93 -10.19 -8.01 2.78
CA TYR A 93 -11.03 -7.91 1.58
C TYR A 93 -10.18 -7.86 0.30
N LEU A 94 -9.16 -7.01 0.23
CA LEU A 94 -8.27 -6.93 -0.94
C LEU A 94 -7.62 -8.29 -1.24
N GLN A 95 -7.13 -8.96 -0.19
CA GLN A 95 -6.53 -10.29 -0.26
C GLN A 95 -7.57 -11.38 -0.54
N GLY A 96 -8.85 -11.20 -0.23
CA GLY A 96 -9.88 -12.22 -0.43
C GLY A 96 -10.51 -12.15 -1.82
N THR A 97 -10.77 -10.93 -2.28
CA THR A 97 -11.63 -10.65 -3.43
C THR A 97 -10.88 -10.72 -4.76
N TYR A 98 -9.68 -10.14 -4.84
CA TYR A 98 -9.00 -9.94 -6.12
C TYR A 98 -8.01 -11.05 -6.47
N SER A 99 -7.99 -11.44 -7.73
CA SER A 99 -7.02 -12.34 -8.35
C SER A 99 -5.91 -11.56 -9.06
N VAL A 100 -4.78 -12.22 -9.32
CA VAL A 100 -3.71 -11.63 -10.13
C VAL A 100 -4.24 -11.34 -11.53
N GLY A 101 -4.08 -10.11 -12.00
CA GLY A 101 -4.62 -9.61 -13.26
C GLY A 101 -5.82 -8.68 -13.09
N ASP A 102 -6.51 -8.74 -11.94
CA ASP A 102 -7.70 -7.94 -11.70
C ASP A 102 -7.36 -6.47 -11.44
N PHE A 103 -8.28 -5.60 -11.86
CA PHE A 103 -8.32 -4.22 -11.39
C PHE A 103 -9.16 -4.13 -10.12
N VAL A 104 -8.69 -3.34 -9.15
CA VAL A 104 -9.41 -3.11 -7.89
C VAL A 104 -10.58 -2.19 -8.14
N SER A 105 -11.80 -2.62 -7.85
CA SER A 105 -13.01 -1.85 -8.16
C SER A 105 -13.19 -0.63 -7.24
N GLU A 106 -12.73 -0.69 -6.00
CA GLU A 106 -12.72 0.44 -5.05
C GLU A 106 -11.51 1.39 -5.27
N GLY A 107 -10.68 1.10 -6.28
CA GLY A 107 -9.45 1.83 -6.54
C GLY A 107 -9.34 2.30 -7.97
N LEU A 108 -9.00 3.57 -8.14
CA LEU A 108 -8.69 4.11 -9.45
C LEU A 108 -7.27 3.66 -9.84
N GLY A 109 -7.16 2.84 -10.88
CA GLY A 109 -5.87 2.54 -11.52
C GLY A 109 -4.97 1.54 -10.81
N LEU A 110 -5.50 0.77 -9.87
CA LEU A 110 -4.76 -0.29 -9.19
C LEU A 110 -5.03 -1.65 -9.84
N LYS A 111 -3.97 -2.30 -10.32
CA LYS A 111 -4.02 -3.67 -10.85
C LYS A 111 -3.26 -4.60 -9.94
N VAL A 112 -3.83 -5.74 -9.59
CA VAL A 112 -3.13 -6.79 -8.84
C VAL A 112 -2.15 -7.51 -9.76
N ILE A 113 -0.86 -7.51 -9.41
CA ILE A 113 0.21 -8.13 -10.22
C ILE A 113 0.87 -9.31 -9.55
N ALA A 114 0.76 -9.45 -8.22
CA ALA A 114 1.24 -10.61 -7.49
C ALA A 114 0.42 -10.80 -6.21
N LYS A 115 0.33 -12.05 -5.76
CA LYS A 115 -0.38 -12.42 -4.53
C LYS A 115 0.17 -13.73 -3.99
N THR A 116 0.30 -13.84 -2.68
CA THR A 116 0.67 -15.09 -1.99
C THR A 116 -0.15 -15.28 -0.74
N GLY A 117 -0.35 -16.54 -0.34
CA GLY A 117 -1.14 -16.90 0.84
C GLY A 117 -2.64 -16.61 0.68
N SER A 118 -3.41 -17.07 1.67
CA SER A 118 -4.86 -16.86 1.71
C SER A 118 -5.21 -15.58 2.45
N ALA A 119 -6.40 -15.05 2.16
CA ALA A 119 -6.99 -14.02 3.01
C ALA A 119 -7.19 -14.56 4.43
N LEU A 120 -6.90 -13.72 5.41
CA LEU A 120 -7.28 -13.96 6.80
C LEU A 120 -8.56 -13.20 7.08
N LEU A 121 -9.39 -13.73 7.98
CA LEU A 121 -10.54 -12.98 8.46
C LEU A 121 -10.03 -11.75 9.21
N GLN A 122 -10.76 -10.65 9.09
CA GLN A 122 -10.44 -9.41 9.79
C GLN A 122 -10.28 -9.61 11.30
N ALA A 123 -11.09 -10.48 11.90
CA ALA A 123 -11.05 -10.83 13.32
C ALA A 123 -9.74 -11.54 13.75
N ASP A 124 -8.99 -12.11 12.81
CA ASP A 124 -7.70 -12.78 13.08
C ASP A 124 -6.51 -11.82 13.05
N MET A 125 -6.72 -10.56 12.66
CA MET A 125 -5.70 -9.52 12.67
C MET A 125 -5.58 -8.91 14.06
N LYS A 126 -4.45 -9.18 14.74
CA LYS A 126 -4.22 -8.78 16.13
C LYS A 126 -3.15 -7.69 16.23
N ALA A 127 -3.13 -6.97 17.34
CA ALA A 127 -2.19 -5.87 17.57
C ALA A 127 -0.71 -6.31 17.61
N ASN A 128 -0.44 -7.59 17.89
CA ASN A 128 0.91 -8.16 17.81
C ASN A 128 1.28 -8.70 16.42
N HIS A 129 0.36 -8.71 15.47
CA HIS A 129 0.64 -9.02 14.06
C HIS A 129 1.05 -7.74 13.33
N GLN A 130 1.61 -7.84 12.12
CA GLN A 130 2.12 -6.70 11.36
C GLN A 130 1.57 -6.68 9.94
N ILE A 131 1.39 -5.47 9.40
CA ILE A 131 1.28 -5.19 7.97
C ILE A 131 2.48 -4.34 7.56
N ASP A 132 3.31 -4.88 6.68
CA ASP A 132 4.39 -4.12 6.03
C ASP A 132 3.92 -3.63 4.66
N CYS A 133 4.09 -2.34 4.42
CA CYS A 133 3.87 -1.71 3.14
C CYS A 133 5.21 -1.32 2.53
N GLU A 134 5.49 -1.82 1.34
CA GLU A 134 6.66 -1.49 0.54
C GLU A 134 6.21 -0.87 -0.77
N VAL A 135 6.68 0.34 -1.05
CA VAL A 135 6.42 1.05 -2.29
C VAL A 135 7.72 1.21 -3.05
N GLN A 136 7.71 0.79 -4.31
CA GLN A 136 8.78 1.06 -5.26
C GLN A 136 8.22 2.00 -6.33
N LEU A 137 8.72 3.23 -6.35
CA LEU A 137 8.36 4.19 -7.38
C LEU A 137 9.03 3.83 -8.71
N SER A 138 8.37 4.18 -9.80
CA SER A 138 8.98 4.12 -11.12
C SER A 138 10.23 5.00 -11.18
N LYS A 139 11.30 4.49 -11.81
CA LYS A 139 12.53 5.23 -12.09
C LYS A 139 12.36 6.25 -13.22
N PHE A 140 11.31 6.10 -14.02
CA PHE A 140 11.01 6.99 -15.13
C PHE A 140 9.63 7.61 -14.89
N PRO A 141 9.48 8.94 -15.02
CA PRO A 141 8.15 9.52 -15.06
C PRO A 141 7.37 8.87 -16.22
N PRO A 142 6.04 8.71 -16.09
CA PRO A 142 5.23 8.20 -17.19
C PRO A 142 5.50 9.00 -18.46
N SER A 143 5.70 8.30 -19.57
CA SER A 143 5.79 8.94 -20.89
C SER A 143 4.44 9.59 -21.18
N ALA A 144 4.45 10.90 -21.45
CA ALA A 144 3.28 11.67 -21.83
C ALA A 144 2.74 11.25 -23.22
#